data_AF-E4PIH9-F1
#
_entry.id   AF-E4PIH9-F1
#
_cell.length_a   1.000
_cell.length_b   1.000
_cell.length_c   1.000
_cell.angle_alpha   90.00
_cell.angle_beta   90.00
_cell.angle_gamma   90.00
#
_symmetry.space_group_name_H-M   'P 1'
#
loop_
_entity.id
_entity.type
_entity.pdbx_description
1 polymer ?
#
loop_
_entity_poly.entity_id
_entity_poly.type
_entity_poly.pdbx_seq_one_letter_code
_entity_poly.pdbx_strand_id
1 'polypeptide(L)'
;MRLSRLPALRRIHCRGGPINKCPPGGESTIKALADLLDVEPEPLDAEHGVEQVKRVAVIREDECIGCTKCIQACPVDAILGAAKHMHTVIESECTGCDLCVDPCPVDCIDMVTVEPDIRTWTWTPPKSGLIATDRQGASA
;
A
#
# COMPACT_ATOMS: atom_id res chain seq x y z
N MET A 1 -18.14 -13.81 -3.00
CA MET A 1 -16.97 -14.47 -3.64
C MET A 1 -15.92 -13.52 -4.22
N ARG A 2 -16.07 -12.18 -4.13
CA ARG A 2 -15.08 -11.20 -4.65
C ARG A 2 -14.11 -10.61 -3.61
N LEU A 3 -14.19 -11.00 -2.33
CA LEU A 3 -13.26 -10.53 -1.28
C LEU A 3 -11.98 -11.38 -1.14
N SER A 4 -11.87 -12.52 -1.83
CA SER A 4 -10.76 -13.47 -1.65
C SER A 4 -9.45 -13.07 -2.34
N ARG A 5 -9.42 -11.96 -3.09
CA ARG A 5 -8.22 -11.51 -3.84
C ARG A 5 -7.48 -10.31 -3.25
N LEU A 6 -7.89 -9.81 -2.08
CA LEU A 6 -7.21 -8.68 -1.41
C LEU A 6 -6.68 -9.11 -0.02
N PRO A 7 -5.50 -9.75 0.05
CA PRO A 7 -4.97 -10.30 1.30
C PRO A 7 -4.74 -9.22 2.38
N ALA A 8 -4.31 -8.01 1.99
CA ALA A 8 -4.12 -6.88 2.91
C ALA A 8 -5.41 -6.47 3.64
N LEU A 9 -6.52 -6.35 2.91
CA LEU A 9 -7.77 -5.86 3.48
C LEU A 9 -8.43 -6.88 4.38
N ARG A 10 -8.23 -8.18 4.10
CA ARG A 10 -8.82 -9.24 4.92
C ARG A 10 -8.32 -9.18 6.37
N ARG A 11 -7.12 -8.67 6.65
CA ARG A 11 -6.61 -8.50 8.03
C ARG A 11 -7.17 -7.25 8.74
N ILE A 12 -7.41 -6.16 8.00
CA ILE A 12 -7.95 -4.90 8.55
C ILE A 12 -9.48 -4.99 8.73
N HIS A 13 -10.17 -5.64 7.79
CA HIS A 13 -11.63 -5.75 7.76
C HIS A 13 -12.18 -7.04 8.41
N CYS A 14 -11.36 -8.06 8.75
CA CYS A 14 -11.86 -9.29 9.40
C CYS A 14 -12.55 -9.07 10.75
N ARG A 15 -12.38 -7.91 11.39
CA ARG A 15 -13.05 -7.53 12.64
C ARG A 15 -14.29 -6.64 12.45
N GLY A 16 -14.73 -6.39 11.22
CA GLY A 16 -15.88 -5.53 10.93
C GLY A 16 -15.62 -4.03 11.11
N GLY A 17 -14.36 -3.61 11.00
CA GLY A 17 -13.97 -2.20 11.07
C GLY A 17 -14.13 -1.45 9.73
N PRO A 18 -14.15 -0.11 9.76
CA PRO A 18 -14.28 0.73 8.56
C PRO A 18 -13.05 0.58 7.64
N ILE A 19 -13.28 0.81 6.34
CA ILE A 19 -12.34 0.52 5.24
C ILE A 19 -11.18 1.52 5.11
N ASN A 20 -11.25 2.63 5.83
CA ASN A 20 -10.40 3.82 5.73
C ASN A 20 -9.13 3.76 6.63
N LYS A 21 -8.74 2.57 7.10
CA LYS A 21 -7.64 2.39 8.07
C LYS A 21 -6.29 1.99 7.44
N CYS A 22 -6.18 2.03 6.12
CA CYS A 22 -4.96 1.65 5.40
C CYS A 22 -4.30 2.89 4.78
N PRO A 23 -3.36 3.55 5.48
CA PRO A 23 -2.63 4.72 4.97
C PRO A 23 -1.91 4.50 3.63
N PRO A 24 -1.22 3.37 3.36
CA PRO A 24 -0.49 3.20 2.11
C PRO A 24 -1.39 2.99 0.89
N GLY A 25 -2.67 2.65 1.10
CA GLY A 25 -3.64 2.50 0.00
C GLY A 25 -4.21 3.84 -0.49
N GLY A 26 -4.14 4.89 0.32
CA GLY A 26 -4.68 6.19 -0.03
C GLY A 26 -6.20 6.22 -0.26
N GLU A 27 -6.70 7.36 -0.73
CA GLU A 27 -8.12 7.54 -1.05
C GLU A 27 -8.60 6.68 -2.22
N SER A 28 -7.70 6.39 -3.18
CA SER A 28 -8.04 5.60 -4.36
C SER A 28 -8.47 4.18 -4.00
N THR A 29 -7.79 3.58 -3.01
CA THR A 29 -8.14 2.26 -2.50
C THR A 29 -9.47 2.30 -1.76
N ILE A 30 -9.74 3.32 -0.95
CA ILE A 30 -11.01 3.45 -0.22
C ILE A 30 -12.20 3.51 -1.18
N LYS A 31 -12.13 4.34 -2.24
CA LYS A 31 -13.20 4.46 -3.24
C LYS A 31 -13.44 3.13 -3.94
N ALA A 32 -12.39 2.46 -4.40
CA ALA A 32 -12.50 1.14 -5.04
C ALA A 32 -13.10 0.07 -4.11
N LEU A 33 -12.83 0.14 -2.80
CA LEU A 33 -13.41 -0.76 -1.81
C LEU A 33 -14.87 -0.45 -1.51
N ALA A 34 -15.23 0.83 -1.39
CA ALA A 34 -16.61 1.30 -1.24
C ALA A 34 -17.50 0.80 -2.38
N ASP A 35 -17.04 0.96 -3.63
CA ASP A 35 -17.75 0.45 -4.82
C ASP A 35 -17.94 -1.08 -4.80
N LEU A 36 -16.98 -1.83 -4.26
CA LEU A 36 -17.05 -3.29 -4.19
C LEU A 36 -17.90 -3.83 -3.04
N LEU A 37 -17.96 -3.09 -1.93
CA LEU A 37 -18.64 -3.48 -0.70
C LEU A 37 -20.04 -2.86 -0.58
N ASP A 38 -20.41 -1.94 -1.48
CA ASP A 38 -21.67 -1.16 -1.44
C ASP A 38 -21.79 -0.37 -0.13
N VAL A 39 -20.67 0.22 0.30
CA VAL A 39 -20.55 1.00 1.55
C VAL A 39 -20.10 2.41 1.20
N GLU A 40 -20.65 3.43 1.88
CA GLU A 40 -20.28 4.83 1.68
C GLU A 40 -18.77 5.06 1.99
N PRO A 41 -18.00 5.70 1.09
CA PRO A 41 -16.57 5.95 1.31
C PRO A 41 -16.34 7.08 2.33
N GLU A 42 -15.85 6.71 3.50
CA GLU A 42 -15.34 7.66 4.50
C GLU A 42 -13.89 8.08 4.20
N PRO A 43 -13.47 9.30 4.55
CA PRO A 43 -12.09 9.74 4.37
C PRO A 43 -11.13 8.92 5.23
N LEU A 44 -9.84 8.91 4.86
CA LEU A 44 -8.78 8.24 5.62
C LEU A 44 -8.85 8.63 7.10
N ASP A 45 -8.81 7.61 7.95
CA ASP A 45 -8.82 7.79 9.38
C ASP A 45 -7.50 8.44 9.83
N ALA A 46 -7.59 9.69 10.32
CA ALA A 46 -6.42 10.47 10.72
C ALA A 46 -5.66 9.85 11.91
N GLU A 47 -6.28 8.97 12.69
CA GLU A 47 -5.62 8.27 13.80
C GLU A 47 -4.69 7.15 13.30
N HIS A 48 -4.94 6.61 12.10
CA HIS A 48 -4.19 5.49 11.54
C HIS A 48 -3.07 5.91 10.58
N GLY A 49 -2.99 7.18 10.21
CA GLY A 49 -1.83 7.76 9.49
C GLY A 49 -2.21 8.66 8.30
N VAL A 50 -1.18 9.25 7.67
CA VAL A 50 -1.30 10.09 6.47
C VAL A 50 -0.96 9.26 5.23
N GLU A 51 -1.58 9.56 4.09
CA GLU A 51 -1.21 8.98 2.80
C GLU A 51 0.26 9.30 2.48
N GLN A 52 1.08 8.26 2.34
CA GLN A 52 2.52 8.39 2.15
C GLN A 52 2.92 7.98 0.74
N VAL A 53 4.01 8.57 0.25
CA VAL A 53 4.64 8.17 -1.01
C VAL A 53 5.01 6.68 -0.92
N LYS A 54 4.87 5.95 -2.03
CA LYS A 54 5.16 4.51 -2.08
C LYS A 54 6.59 4.25 -1.62
N ARG A 55 6.72 3.59 -0.47
CA ARG A 55 7.98 3.09 0.07
C ARG A 55 8.02 1.58 -0.04
N VAL A 56 9.20 1.03 -0.22
CA VAL A 56 9.45 -0.40 -0.29
C VAL A 56 10.49 -0.77 0.76
N ALA A 57 10.23 -1.87 1.45
CA ALA A 57 11.18 -2.43 2.40
C ALA A 57 12.32 -3.14 1.65
N VAL A 58 13.55 -2.89 2.07
CA VAL A 58 14.77 -3.54 1.56
C VAL A 58 15.46 -4.20 2.75
N ILE A 59 15.76 -5.50 2.62
CA ILE A 59 16.45 -6.25 3.67
C ILE A 59 17.94 -6.28 3.34
N ARG A 60 18.78 -5.89 4.30
CA ARG A 60 20.24 -6.06 4.20
C ARG A 60 20.60 -7.52 4.44
N GLU A 61 21.02 -8.19 3.37
CA GLU A 61 21.22 -9.66 3.37
C GLU A 61 22.35 -10.09 4.30
N ASP A 62 23.40 -9.28 4.45
CA ASP A 62 24.58 -9.57 5.29
C ASP A 62 24.27 -9.61 6.79
N GLU A 63 23.23 -8.90 7.23
CA GLU A 63 22.84 -8.79 8.64
C GLU A 63 21.66 -9.71 9.00
N CYS A 64 21.02 -10.31 8.00
CA CYS A 64 19.83 -11.12 8.20
C CYS A 64 20.16 -12.52 8.79
N ILE A 65 19.75 -12.77 10.02
CA ILE A 65 19.95 -14.07 10.71
C ILE A 65 18.90 -15.14 10.35
N GLY A 66 17.92 -14.81 9.51
CA GLY A 66 16.87 -15.76 9.12
C GLY A 66 15.88 -16.11 10.24
N CYS A 67 15.48 -15.13 11.06
CA CYS A 67 14.58 -15.32 12.21
C CYS A 67 13.09 -15.50 11.87
N THR A 68 12.71 -15.34 10.60
CA THR A 68 11.34 -15.48 10.02
C THR A 68 10.22 -14.62 10.64
N LYS A 69 10.53 -13.73 11.59
CA LYS A 69 9.53 -12.84 12.22
C LYS A 69 8.93 -11.83 11.24
N CYS A 70 9.72 -11.33 10.30
CA CYS A 70 9.26 -10.39 9.27
C CYS A 70 8.19 -11.00 8.36
N ILE A 71 8.31 -12.28 8.00
CA ILE A 71 7.31 -13.01 7.18
C ILE A 71 5.96 -13.02 7.90
N GLN A 72 5.93 -13.31 9.20
CA GLN A 72 4.67 -13.41 9.97
C GLN A 72 3.96 -12.06 10.13
N ALA A 73 4.74 -10.97 10.18
CA ALA A 73 4.23 -9.61 10.28
C ALA A 73 3.69 -9.08 8.95
N CYS A 74 4.21 -9.54 7.82
CA CYS A 74 3.78 -9.08 6.50
C CYS A 74 2.31 -9.47 6.24
N PRO A 75 1.40 -8.52 5.96
CA PRO A 75 -0.01 -8.83 5.68
C PRO A 75 -0.28 -9.28 4.23
N VAL A 76 0.68 -9.05 3.34
CA VAL A 76 0.59 -9.34 1.90
C VAL A 76 1.57 -10.42 1.45
N ASP A 77 2.32 -11.00 2.38
CA ASP A 77 3.33 -12.04 2.12
C ASP A 77 4.38 -11.62 1.06
N ALA A 78 4.80 -10.36 1.06
CA ALA A 78 5.78 -9.81 0.11
C ALA A 78 7.24 -10.21 0.40
N ILE A 79 7.50 -10.95 1.49
CA ILE A 79 8.85 -11.32 1.94
C ILE A 79 9.05 -12.82 1.69
N LEU A 80 10.12 -13.15 0.96
CA LEU A 80 10.54 -14.52 0.69
C LEU A 80 11.75 -14.90 1.55
N GLY A 81 11.80 -16.15 2.00
CA GLY A 81 12.92 -16.68 2.76
C GLY A 81 12.57 -17.99 3.44
N ALA A 82 13.55 -18.58 4.13
CA ALA A 82 13.39 -19.79 4.92
C ALA A 82 14.08 -19.63 6.28
N ALA A 83 13.75 -20.50 7.23
CA ALA A 83 14.41 -20.50 8.54
C ALA A 83 15.92 -20.67 8.38
N LYS A 84 16.70 -19.82 9.05
CA LYS A 84 18.18 -19.77 8.96
C LYS A 84 18.73 -19.43 7.57
N HIS A 85 17.89 -18.90 6.68
CA HIS A 85 18.31 -18.36 5.39
C HIS A 85 18.00 -16.87 5.30
N MET A 86 18.74 -16.17 4.43
CA MET A 86 18.50 -14.76 4.12
C MET A 86 17.10 -14.56 3.54
N HIS A 87 16.48 -13.44 3.90
CA HIS A 87 15.15 -13.06 3.43
C HIS A 87 15.27 -11.89 2.46
N THR A 88 14.44 -11.88 1.42
CA THR A 88 14.42 -10.84 0.38
C THR A 88 12.98 -10.36 0.19
N VAL A 89 12.81 -9.07 -0.13
CA VAL A 89 11.50 -8.46 -0.38
C VAL A 89 11.22 -8.43 -1.88
N ILE A 90 9.99 -8.78 -2.27
CA ILE A 90 9.51 -8.56 -3.64
C ILE A 90 8.93 -7.14 -3.71
N GLU A 91 9.62 -6.24 -4.40
CA GLU A 91 9.25 -4.82 -4.48
C GLU A 91 7.85 -4.58 -5.09
N SER A 92 7.42 -5.45 -6.01
CA SER A 92 6.11 -5.32 -6.67
C SER A 92 4.93 -5.54 -5.72
N GLU A 93 5.08 -6.45 -4.76
CA GLU A 93 4.02 -6.84 -3.82
C GLU A 93 4.09 -6.06 -2.49
N CYS A 94 5.21 -5.36 -2.24
CA CYS A 94 5.38 -4.56 -1.04
C CYS A 94 4.45 -3.34 -1.05
N THR A 95 3.62 -3.22 -0.02
CA THR A 95 2.70 -2.08 0.17
C THR A 95 3.32 -0.93 0.95
N GLY A 96 4.50 -1.11 1.55
CA GLY A 96 5.15 -0.05 2.36
C GLY A 96 4.47 0.23 3.70
N CYS A 97 3.89 -0.80 4.33
CA CYS A 97 3.17 -0.67 5.61
C CYS A 97 4.07 -0.63 6.87
N ASP A 98 5.39 -0.73 6.73
CA ASP A 98 6.41 -0.70 7.79
C ASP A 98 6.30 -1.74 8.92
N LEU A 99 5.25 -2.56 8.96
CA LEU A 99 4.99 -3.56 10.01
C LEU A 99 6.11 -4.61 10.18
N CYS A 100 7.01 -4.74 9.21
CA CYS A 100 8.11 -5.69 9.24
C CYS A 100 9.35 -5.20 9.99
N VAL A 101 9.48 -3.89 10.24
CA VAL A 101 10.65 -3.27 10.90
C VAL A 101 10.68 -3.62 12.39
N ASP A 102 9.62 -3.29 13.13
CA ASP A 102 9.49 -3.54 14.58
C ASP A 102 9.81 -4.98 15.05
N PRO A 103 9.35 -6.05 14.37
CA PRO A 103 9.64 -7.42 14.81
C PRO A 103 11.07 -7.90 14.52
N CYS A 104 11.88 -7.14 13.76
CA CYS A 104 13.23 -7.54 13.38
C CYS A 104 14.20 -7.37 14.56
N PRO A 105 14.77 -8.46 15.10
CA PRO A 105 15.64 -8.37 16.29
C PRO A 105 17.04 -7.79 15.99
N VAL A 106 17.41 -7.72 14.71
CA VAL A 106 18.71 -7.25 14.23
C VAL A 106 18.60 -5.94 13.45
N ASP A 107 17.38 -5.40 13.31
CA ASP A 107 17.10 -4.14 12.62
C ASP A 107 17.72 -4.04 11.20
N CYS A 108 17.62 -5.14 10.44
CA CYS A 108 18.23 -5.26 9.12
C CYS A 108 17.31 -4.82 7.95
N ILE A 109 16.28 -4.01 8.20
CA ILE A 109 15.25 -3.64 7.21
C ILE A 109 15.21 -2.11 7.05
N ASP A 110 15.46 -1.65 5.83
CA ASP A 110 15.41 -0.24 5.45
C ASP A 110 14.16 0.07 4.62
N MET A 111 13.57 1.24 4.82
CA MET A 111 12.44 1.72 4.02
C MET A 111 12.92 2.73 2.98
N VAL A 112 12.86 2.35 1.71
CA VAL A 112 13.33 3.18 0.58
C VAL A 112 12.12 3.74 -0.17
N THR A 113 12.13 5.04 -0.46
CA THR A 113 11.12 5.69 -1.32
C THR A 113 11.38 5.32 -2.77
N VAL A 114 10.36 4.81 -3.47
CA VAL A 114 10.46 4.49 -4.89
C VAL A 114 10.14 5.73 -5.71
N GLU A 115 11.13 6.23 -6.44
CA GLU A 115 10.93 7.31 -7.40
C GLU A 115 10.18 6.81 -8.65
N PRO A 116 9.35 7.65 -9.29
CA PRO A 116 8.66 7.27 -10.51
C PRO A 116 9.68 7.10 -11.66
N ASP A 117 9.78 5.87 -12.17
CA ASP A 117 10.55 5.52 -13.37
C ASP A 117 9.71 5.77 -14.64
N ILE A 118 10.35 5.72 -15.81
CA ILE A 118 9.69 5.74 -17.12
C ILE A 118 8.54 4.72 -17.20
N ARG A 119 8.66 3.56 -16.53
CA ARG A 119 7.61 2.52 -16.50
C ARG A 119 6.37 2.89 -15.68
N THR A 120 6.51 3.74 -14.67
CA THR A 120 5.42 4.18 -13.79
C THR A 120 4.92 5.59 -14.12
N TRP A 121 5.56 6.26 -15.08
CA TRP A 121 5.15 7.58 -15.54
C TRP A 121 3.75 7.54 -16.15
N THR A 122 2.83 8.31 -15.57
CA THR A 122 1.45 8.44 -16.04
C THR A 122 1.20 9.88 -16.44
N TRP A 123 0.62 10.09 -17.62
CA TRP A 123 0.24 11.42 -18.09
C TRP A 123 -0.84 12.01 -17.18
N THR A 124 -0.54 13.14 -16.53
CA THR A 124 -1.54 13.87 -15.74
C THR A 124 -2.49 14.59 -16.69
N PRO A 125 -3.78 14.25 -16.71
CA PRO A 125 -4.72 14.95 -17.57
C PRO A 125 -4.85 16.41 -17.10
N PRO A 126 -4.91 17.37 -18.04
CA PRO A 126 -5.19 18.77 -17.68
C PRO A 126 -6.57 18.87 -17.01
N LYS A 127 -6.71 19.80 -16.05
CA LYS A 127 -8.01 20.10 -15.43
C LYS A 127 -9.02 20.50 -16.52
N SER A 128 -10.27 20.01 -16.42
CA SER A 128 -11.34 20.36 -17.36
C SER A 128 -11.57 21.88 -17.39
N GLY A 129 -11.88 22.41 -18.57
CA GLY A 129 -12.03 23.86 -18.77
C GLY A 129 -10.76 24.58 -19.26
N LEU A 130 -9.65 23.85 -19.44
CA LEU A 130 -8.42 24.38 -20.06
C LEU A 130 -8.50 24.39 -21.60
N ILE A 131 -9.33 23.53 -22.21
CA ILE A 131 -9.48 23.42 -23.66
C ILE A 131 -10.67 24.30 -24.10
N ALA A 132 -10.50 25.07 -25.18
CA ALA A 132 -11.50 26.05 -25.64
C ALA A 132 -12.91 25.46 -25.86
N THR A 133 -12.99 24.17 -26.20
CA THR A 133 -14.24 23.43 -26.42
C THR A 133 -15.03 23.15 -25.14
N ASP A 134 -14.36 23.09 -23.97
CA ASP A 134 -15.00 22.83 -22.66
C ASP A 134 -15.78 24.04 -22.12
N ARG A 135 -15.68 25.22 -22.75
CA ARG A 135 -16.43 26.43 -22.33
C ARG A 135 -17.92 26.42 -22.71
N GLN A 136 -18.39 25.40 -23.43
CA GLN A 136 -19.78 25.32 -23.90
C GLN A 136 -20.67 24.65 -22.84
N GLY A 137 -20.90 25.35 -21.73
CA GLY A 137 -21.80 24.89 -20.67
C GLY A 137 -22.15 25.94 -19.60
N ALA A 138 -21.52 27.12 -19.61
CA ALA A 138 -21.86 28.21 -18.71
C ALA A 138 -22.85 29.19 -19.37
N SER A 139 -24.03 28.71 -19.74
CA SER A 139 -25.16 29.59 -20.10
C SER A 139 -26.48 28.82 -20.15
N ALA A 140 -27.17 28.77 -19.01
CA ALA A 140 -28.60 29.06 -18.82
C ALA A 140 -28.99 28.74 -17.37
#